data_AF-A0A2G8KPH3-F1
#
_entry.id   AF-A0A2G8KPH3-F1
#
_cell.length_a   1.000
_cell.length_b   1.000
_cell.length_c   1.000
_cell.angle_alpha   90.00
_cell.angle_beta   90.00
_cell.angle_gamma   90.00
#
_symmetry.space_group_name_H-M   'P 1'
#
loop_
_entity.id
_entity.type
_entity.pdbx_description
1 polymer ?
#
loop_
_entity_poly.entity_id
_entity_poly.type
_entity_poly.pdbx_seq_one_letter_code
_entity_poly.pdbx_strand_id
1 'polypeptide(L)'
;MRKKQHRKLNPKNKTFDKYYIINYLEMGKGWQAVQAERDESPQEAGQEDWDDWQETAGATAVCLFCNQHSVETTDLLEHMKQKHEFDLDRIKTTLKLNFYKQLKVVNFIRRRIHQKMCFSCHQVYATQDALVGHMTDSKHIQDIPDNTEWDQPEYYIPTYENDTLLFGLPDDEDEVTVSQTPVIAEETKVDIQNSILRDVHIRSSLSVT
;
A
#
# COMPACT_ATOMS: atom_id res chain seq x y z
N MET A 1 0.49 -26.53 -22.75
CA MET A 1 1.47 -25.45 -22.53
C MET A 1 2.86 -26.06 -22.42
N ARG A 2 3.80 -25.69 -23.31
CA ARG A 2 5.19 -26.17 -23.26
C ARG A 2 5.89 -25.47 -22.10
N LYS A 3 6.25 -26.20 -21.04
CA LYS A 3 7.07 -25.66 -19.94
C LYS A 3 8.37 -25.13 -20.55
N LYS A 4 8.56 -23.80 -20.54
CA LYS A 4 9.82 -23.18 -20.98
C LYS A 4 10.88 -23.62 -19.98
N GLN A 5 11.89 -24.37 -20.43
CA GLN A 5 13.00 -24.74 -19.56
C GLN A 5 13.74 -23.47 -19.11
N HIS A 6 14.02 -23.38 -17.82
CA HIS A 6 14.86 -22.32 -17.26
C HIS A 6 16.25 -22.45 -17.86
N ARG A 7 16.64 -21.49 -18.72
CA ARG A 7 18.00 -21.42 -19.27
C ARG A 7 18.92 -20.90 -18.17
N LYS A 8 19.88 -21.71 -17.76
CA LYS A 8 20.94 -21.30 -16.84
C LYS A 8 22.16 -20.88 -17.66
N LEU A 9 22.85 -19.85 -17.20
CA LEU A 9 24.17 -19.49 -17.74
C LEU A 9 25.11 -20.68 -17.52
N ASN A 10 25.98 -20.94 -18.50
CA ASN A 10 26.97 -22.00 -18.37
C ASN A 10 27.90 -21.68 -17.18
N PRO A 11 27.91 -22.49 -16.10
CA PRO A 11 28.71 -22.23 -14.90
C PRO A 11 30.23 -22.18 -15.15
N LYS A 12 30.70 -22.74 -16.27
CA LYS A 12 32.12 -22.77 -16.63
C LYS A 12 32.54 -21.52 -17.43
N ASN A 13 31.60 -20.68 -17.86
CA ASN A 13 31.91 -19.51 -18.66
C ASN A 13 32.24 -18.29 -17.78
N LYS A 14 33.54 -18.06 -17.59
CA LYS A 14 34.06 -16.95 -16.76
C LYS A 14 33.80 -15.55 -17.33
N THR A 15 33.38 -15.40 -18.60
CA THR A 15 33.05 -14.07 -19.15
C THR A 15 31.89 -13.40 -18.40
N PHE A 16 31.03 -14.20 -17.77
CA PHE A 16 29.89 -13.73 -17.01
C PHE A 16 30.19 -13.47 -15.53
N ASP A 17 31.36 -13.85 -15.04
CA ASP A 17 31.76 -13.68 -13.63
C ASP A 17 31.63 -12.21 -13.18
N LYS A 18 31.96 -11.24 -14.05
CA LYS A 18 31.81 -9.81 -13.76
C LYS A 18 30.37 -9.34 -13.46
N TYR A 19 29.35 -10.15 -13.74
CA TYR A 19 27.95 -9.84 -13.46
C TYR A 19 27.42 -10.51 -12.18
N TYR A 20 28.21 -11.39 -11.55
CA TYR A 20 27.85 -11.99 -10.27
C TYR A 20 28.24 -11.03 -9.16
N ILE A 21 27.25 -10.40 -8.51
CA ILE A 21 27.44 -9.49 -7.37
C ILE A 21 28.26 -10.17 -6.26
N ILE A 22 28.11 -11.48 -6.10
CA ILE A 22 28.84 -12.31 -5.14
C ILE A 22 30.37 -12.19 -5.29
N ASN A 23 30.89 -12.01 -6.51
CA ASN A 23 32.33 -11.81 -6.75
C ASN A 23 32.91 -10.52 -6.17
N TYR A 24 32.04 -9.57 -5.82
CA TYR A 24 32.43 -8.27 -5.28
C TYR A 24 32.23 -8.19 -3.76
N LEU A 25 31.70 -9.25 -3.15
CA LEU A 25 31.56 -9.34 -1.69
C LEU A 25 32.92 -9.61 -1.03
N GLU A 26 33.77 -10.44 -1.65
CA GLU A 26 35.10 -10.79 -1.13
C GLU A 26 36.15 -10.68 -2.23
N MET A 27 37.02 -9.66 -2.14
CA MET A 27 38.08 -9.44 -3.11
C MET A 27 39.00 -10.66 -3.21
N GLY A 28 39.09 -11.26 -4.40
CA GLY A 28 39.92 -12.43 -4.67
C GLY A 28 39.19 -13.77 -4.60
N LYS A 29 37.92 -13.80 -4.19
CA LYS A 29 37.08 -15.00 -4.26
C LYS A 29 36.04 -14.90 -5.36
N GLY A 30 35.95 -15.94 -6.19
CA GLY A 30 34.89 -16.08 -7.18
C GLY A 30 33.61 -16.66 -6.56
N TRP A 31 32.49 -16.53 -7.27
CA TRP A 31 31.15 -16.90 -6.82
C TRP A 31 31.06 -18.39 -6.57
N GLN A 32 31.85 -19.19 -7.29
CA GLN A 32 32.01 -20.62 -7.06
C GLN A 32 32.62 -20.93 -5.69
N ALA A 33 33.61 -20.15 -5.26
CA ALA A 33 34.26 -20.32 -3.96
C ALA A 33 33.34 -19.83 -2.83
N VAL A 34 32.72 -18.66 -3.00
CA VAL A 34 31.76 -18.12 -2.02
C VAL A 34 30.53 -19.02 -1.87
N GLN A 35 30.05 -19.62 -2.97
CA GLN A 35 28.94 -20.57 -2.92
C GLN A 35 29.33 -21.90 -2.26
N ALA A 36 30.56 -22.37 -2.48
CA ALA A 36 31.07 -23.59 -1.84
C ALA A 36 31.31 -23.41 -0.33
N GLU A 37 31.71 -22.21 0.11
CA GLU A 37 31.83 -21.87 1.54
C GLU A 37 30.47 -21.79 2.23
N ARG A 38 29.41 -21.40 1.50
CA ARG A 38 28.04 -21.30 2.04
C ARG A 38 27.34 -22.65 2.25
N ASP A 39 27.88 -23.74 1.68
CA ASP A 39 27.37 -25.12 1.87
C ASP A 39 27.85 -25.74 3.20
N GLU A 40 28.77 -25.10 3.93
CA GLU A 40 28.94 -25.37 5.36
C GLU A 40 27.81 -24.67 6.11
N SER A 41 26.64 -25.31 6.10
CA SER A 41 25.44 -24.86 6.79
C SER A 41 25.80 -24.39 8.21
N PRO A 42 25.69 -23.08 8.54
CA PRO A 42 25.64 -22.66 9.92
C PRO A 42 24.46 -23.44 10.53
N GLN A 43 24.74 -24.18 11.60
CA GLN A 43 23.72 -24.81 12.42
C GLN A 43 22.59 -23.81 12.62
N GLU A 44 21.39 -24.18 12.17
CA GLU A 44 20.11 -23.46 12.26
C GLU A 44 20.13 -22.32 13.29
N ALA A 45 20.67 -21.17 12.90
CA ALA A 45 20.66 -19.97 13.71
C ALA A 45 19.29 -19.36 13.54
N GLY A 46 18.32 -19.95 14.23
CA GLY A 46 16.95 -19.48 14.30
C GLY A 46 16.20 -19.56 12.99
N GLN A 47 15.01 -20.13 13.02
CA GLN A 47 13.93 -19.45 12.34
C GLN A 47 13.88 -18.05 12.95
N GLU A 48 14.60 -17.09 12.36
CA GLU A 48 14.30 -15.67 12.56
C GLU A 48 12.91 -15.51 12.00
N ASP A 49 11.96 -15.70 12.91
CA ASP A 49 10.54 -15.51 12.73
C ASP A 49 10.39 -14.05 12.30
N TRP A 50 10.14 -13.85 11.01
CA TRP A 50 9.91 -12.53 10.44
C TRP A 50 8.66 -11.85 11.04
N ASP A 51 7.96 -12.53 11.95
CA ASP A 51 6.82 -12.07 12.75
C ASP A 51 7.20 -11.31 14.03
N ASP A 52 8.47 -11.29 14.48
CA ASP A 52 8.85 -10.55 15.71
C ASP A 52 9.12 -9.05 15.48
N TRP A 53 8.66 -8.51 14.34
CA TRP A 53 8.48 -7.06 14.19
C TRP A 53 7.31 -6.64 15.07
N GLN A 54 7.60 -6.36 16.34
CA GLN A 54 6.64 -5.74 17.24
C GLN A 54 6.25 -4.39 16.65
N GLU A 55 5.05 -4.33 16.10
CA GLU A 55 4.40 -3.10 15.68
C GLU A 55 4.39 -2.18 16.91
N THR A 56 5.29 -1.19 16.89
CA THR A 56 5.68 -0.40 18.06
C THR A 56 4.46 0.01 18.86
N ALA A 57 4.43 -0.41 20.13
CA ALA A 57 3.46 0.02 21.14
C ALA A 57 3.28 1.55 21.09
N GLY A 58 2.21 2.00 20.43
CA GLY A 58 1.97 3.43 20.19
C GLY A 58 1.12 3.78 18.96
N ALA A 59 0.82 2.84 18.06
CA ALA A 59 -0.12 3.08 16.98
C ALA A 59 -1.53 3.25 17.55
N THR A 60 -2.06 4.48 17.51
CA THR A 60 -3.43 4.80 17.94
C THR A 60 -4.20 5.37 16.76
N ALA A 61 -5.41 4.88 16.55
CA ALA A 61 -6.32 5.42 15.57
C ALA A 61 -6.91 6.74 16.08
N VAL A 62 -6.93 7.77 15.24
CA VAL A 62 -7.46 9.10 15.56
C VAL A 62 -8.84 9.28 14.94
N CYS A 63 -9.76 9.87 15.70
CA CYS A 63 -11.13 10.16 15.27
C CYS A 63 -11.15 11.09 14.05
N LEU A 64 -12.14 10.91 13.17
CA LEU A 64 -12.30 11.74 11.96
C LEU A 64 -12.69 13.19 12.28
N PHE A 65 -13.36 13.42 13.40
CA PHE A 65 -13.99 14.70 13.70
C PHE A 65 -13.41 15.41 14.93
N CYS A 66 -12.61 14.74 15.76
CA CYS A 66 -11.98 15.37 16.94
C CYS A 66 -10.63 14.74 17.30
N ASN A 67 -9.96 15.29 18.32
CA ASN A 67 -8.63 14.87 18.74
C ASN A 67 -8.61 13.60 19.64
N GLN A 68 -9.72 12.87 19.72
CA GLN A 68 -9.79 11.61 20.45
C GLN A 68 -9.08 10.51 19.66
N HIS A 69 -8.40 9.63 20.38
CA HIS A 69 -7.66 8.52 19.82
C HIS A 69 -7.85 7.27 20.67
N SER A 70 -7.76 6.11 20.04
CA SER A 70 -7.89 4.80 20.68
C SER A 70 -6.88 3.82 20.09
N VAL A 71 -6.48 2.82 20.86
CA VAL A 71 -5.69 1.68 20.35
C VAL A 71 -6.61 0.77 19.54
N GLU A 72 -7.77 0.42 20.10
CA GLU A 72 -8.78 -0.41 19.44
C GLU A 72 -9.62 0.41 18.47
N THR A 73 -9.72 -0.04 17.22
CA THR A 73 -10.53 0.63 16.19
C THR A 73 -12.02 0.54 16.49
N THR A 74 -12.48 -0.55 17.13
CA THR A 74 -13.88 -0.73 17.56
C THR A 74 -14.34 0.37 18.50
N ASP A 75 -13.50 0.71 19.49
CA ASP A 75 -13.79 1.75 20.48
C ASP A 75 -13.85 3.13 19.81
N LEU A 76 -13.00 3.36 18.82
CA LEU A 76 -13.01 4.60 18.04
C LEU A 76 -14.26 4.71 17.15
N LEU A 77 -14.69 3.62 16.53
CA LEU A 77 -15.93 3.57 15.75
C LEU A 77 -17.15 3.82 16.65
N GLU A 78 -17.18 3.22 17.84
CA GLU A 78 -18.24 3.49 18.82
C GLU A 78 -18.22 4.95 19.29
N HIS A 79 -17.04 5.53 19.53
CA HIS A 79 -16.88 6.95 19.81
C HIS A 79 -17.48 7.84 18.70
N MET A 80 -17.21 7.52 17.43
CA MET A 80 -17.78 8.24 16.29
C MET A 80 -19.31 8.14 16.27
N LYS A 81 -19.87 6.96 16.58
CA LYS A 81 -21.33 6.76 16.67
C LYS A 81 -21.95 7.56 17.81
N GLN A 82 -21.37 7.52 19.00
CA GLN A 82 -21.97 8.13 20.20
C GLN A 82 -21.81 9.65 20.25
N LYS A 83 -20.63 10.18 19.91
CA LYS A 83 -20.33 11.62 20.04
C LYS A 83 -20.67 12.42 18.79
N HIS A 84 -20.45 11.82 17.62
CA HIS A 84 -20.57 12.50 16.33
C HIS A 84 -21.77 12.01 15.52
N GLU A 85 -22.57 11.08 16.06
CA GLU A 85 -23.66 10.43 15.33
C GLU A 85 -23.20 9.88 13.97
N PHE A 86 -21.92 9.50 13.84
CA PHE A 86 -21.35 9.01 12.59
C PHE A 86 -21.25 7.48 12.63
N ASP A 87 -22.04 6.81 11.80
CA ASP A 87 -22.07 5.36 11.71
C ASP A 87 -21.50 4.88 10.37
N LEU A 88 -20.23 4.46 10.40
CA LEU A 88 -19.51 3.97 9.24
C LEU A 88 -20.14 2.69 8.66
N ASP A 89 -20.63 1.78 9.51
CA ASP A 89 -21.26 0.52 9.08
C ASP A 89 -22.56 0.80 8.32
N ARG A 90 -23.33 1.79 8.79
CA ARG A 90 -24.53 2.25 8.10
C ARG A 90 -24.19 2.84 6.74
N ILE A 91 -23.15 3.67 6.64
CA ILE A 91 -22.67 4.24 5.37
C ILE A 91 -22.19 3.14 4.42
N LYS A 92 -21.41 2.17 4.93
CA LYS A 92 -20.95 0.99 4.19
C LYS A 92 -22.12 0.24 3.56
N THR A 93 -23.16 -0.03 4.34
CA THR A 93 -24.36 -0.73 3.88
C THR A 93 -25.17 0.10 2.88
N THR A 94 -25.32 1.40 3.13
CA THR A 94 -26.13 2.31 2.29
C THR A 94 -25.51 2.51 0.91
N LEU A 95 -24.19 2.73 0.86
CA LEU A 95 -23.44 3.01 -0.36
C LEU A 95 -22.82 1.75 -1.00
N LYS A 96 -22.99 0.58 -0.38
CA LYS A 96 -22.38 -0.70 -0.80
C LYS A 96 -20.86 -0.55 -1.02
N LEU A 97 -20.18 -0.10 0.02
CA LEU A 97 -18.73 0.15 -0.03
C LEU A 97 -17.95 -1.16 0.14
N ASN A 98 -17.13 -1.51 -0.85
CA ASN A 98 -16.07 -2.50 -0.68
C ASN A 98 -14.92 -1.91 0.18
N PHE A 99 -13.97 -2.73 0.61
CA PHE A 99 -12.83 -2.29 1.43
C PHE A 99 -12.12 -1.03 0.87
N TYR A 100 -11.79 -1.03 -0.42
CA TYR A 100 -11.11 0.10 -1.05
C TYR A 100 -11.95 1.38 -1.09
N LYS A 101 -13.26 1.25 -1.32
CA LYS A 101 -14.19 2.40 -1.30
C LYS A 101 -14.36 2.93 0.12
N GLN A 102 -14.38 2.07 1.14
CA GLN A 102 -14.37 2.51 2.54
C GLN A 102 -13.11 3.36 2.83
N LEU A 103 -11.95 2.87 2.40
CA LEU A 103 -10.68 3.60 2.53
C LEU A 103 -10.74 4.97 1.84
N LYS A 104 -11.29 5.04 0.62
CA LYS A 104 -11.46 6.33 -0.08
C LYS A 104 -12.39 7.28 0.65
N VAL A 105 -13.52 6.82 1.17
CA VAL A 105 -14.46 7.65 1.94
C VAL A 105 -13.79 8.20 3.21
N VAL A 106 -13.04 7.36 3.93
CA VAL A 106 -12.32 7.78 5.14
C VAL A 106 -11.28 8.86 4.80
N ASN A 107 -10.47 8.66 3.77
CA ASN A 107 -9.49 9.66 3.31
C ASN A 107 -10.16 10.94 2.79
N PHE A 108 -11.30 10.82 2.10
CA PHE A 108 -12.10 11.96 1.67
C PHE A 108 -12.56 12.81 2.85
N ILE A 109 -13.15 12.17 3.87
CA ILE A 109 -13.61 12.87 5.08
C ILE A 109 -12.41 13.55 5.76
N ARG A 110 -11.29 12.84 5.95
CA ARG A 110 -10.08 13.42 6.56
C ARG A 110 -9.59 14.66 5.82
N ARG A 111 -9.52 14.60 4.49
CA ARG A 111 -9.11 15.75 3.67
C ARG A 111 -10.08 16.93 3.83
N ARG A 112 -11.39 16.68 3.85
CA ARG A 112 -12.42 17.72 4.04
C ARG A 112 -12.35 18.36 5.43
N ILE A 113 -12.17 17.55 6.48
CA ILE A 113 -12.00 18.04 7.85
C ILE A 113 -10.71 18.84 8.00
N HIS A 114 -9.59 18.38 7.44
CA HIS A 114 -8.32 19.11 7.44
C HIS A 114 -8.44 20.47 6.71
N GLN A 115 -9.20 20.52 5.61
CA GLN A 115 -9.52 21.75 4.88
C GLN A 115 -10.58 22.63 5.59
N LYS A 116 -11.13 22.15 6.71
CA LYS A 116 -12.22 22.80 7.46
C LYS A 116 -13.43 23.10 6.59
N MET A 117 -13.75 22.19 5.67
CA MET A 117 -14.82 22.35 4.71
C MET A 117 -15.87 21.24 4.88
N CYS A 118 -17.15 21.61 4.94
CA CYS A 118 -18.24 20.65 4.96
C CYS A 118 -18.32 19.90 3.63
N PHE A 119 -18.51 18.59 3.66
CA PHE A 119 -18.58 17.79 2.44
C PHE A 119 -19.94 17.84 1.73
N SER A 120 -21.02 18.26 2.40
CA SER A 120 -22.37 18.33 1.78
C SER A 120 -22.67 19.72 1.22
N CYS A 121 -22.30 20.79 1.93
CA CYS A 121 -22.61 22.17 1.54
C CYS A 121 -21.39 23.00 1.09
N HIS A 122 -20.19 22.42 1.16
CA HIS A 122 -18.91 23.04 0.77
C HIS A 122 -18.57 24.36 1.48
N GLN A 123 -19.23 24.67 2.59
CA GLN A 123 -18.90 25.83 3.43
C GLN A 123 -17.59 25.59 4.20
N VAL A 124 -16.75 26.62 4.26
CA VAL A 124 -15.45 26.62 4.95
C VAL A 124 -15.55 27.33 6.29
N TYR A 125 -14.92 26.78 7.31
CA TYR A 125 -14.95 27.29 8.69
C TYR A 125 -13.54 27.62 9.19
N ALA A 126 -13.47 28.53 10.17
CA ALA A 126 -12.19 28.95 10.74
C ALA A 126 -11.54 27.85 11.60
N THR A 127 -12.36 27.08 12.33
CA THR A 127 -11.93 26.04 13.26
C THR A 127 -12.62 24.71 12.94
N GLN A 128 -11.97 23.60 13.32
CA GLN A 128 -12.56 22.26 13.19
C GLN A 128 -13.82 22.12 14.05
N ASP A 129 -13.81 22.65 15.27
CA ASP A 129 -14.99 22.60 16.16
C ASP A 129 -16.20 23.31 15.56
N ALA A 130 -16.00 24.44 14.86
CA ALA A 130 -17.08 25.14 14.17
C ALA A 130 -17.63 24.34 12.99
N LEU A 131 -16.76 23.67 12.23
CA LEU A 131 -17.18 22.77 11.16
C LEU A 131 -17.99 21.59 11.71
N VAL A 132 -17.47 20.93 12.74
CA VAL A 132 -18.12 19.75 13.34
C VAL A 132 -19.46 20.15 13.96
N GLY A 133 -19.53 21.29 14.66
CA GLY A 133 -20.79 21.84 15.16
C GLY A 133 -21.79 22.08 14.04
N HIS A 134 -21.37 22.72 12.93
CA HIS A 134 -22.23 22.87 11.76
C HIS A 134 -22.74 21.52 11.23
N MET A 135 -21.86 20.54 11.07
CA MET A 135 -22.20 19.23 10.51
C MET A 135 -23.17 18.45 11.39
N THR A 136 -23.05 18.58 12.72
CA THR A 136 -24.01 18.00 13.68
C THR A 136 -25.36 18.72 13.61
N ASP A 137 -25.38 20.05 13.65
CA ASP A 137 -26.63 20.84 13.67
C ASP A 137 -27.44 20.70 12.36
N SER A 138 -26.74 20.67 11.22
CA SER A 138 -27.34 20.51 9.89
C SER A 138 -27.56 19.06 9.47
N LYS A 139 -27.15 18.10 10.30
CA LYS A 139 -27.13 16.65 9.98
C LYS A 139 -26.32 16.28 8.74
N HIS A 140 -25.44 17.16 8.28
CA HIS A 140 -24.51 16.85 7.19
C HIS A 140 -23.49 15.78 7.60
N ILE A 141 -23.29 15.49 8.89
CA ILE A 141 -22.28 14.51 9.32
C ILE A 141 -22.51 13.09 8.78
N GLN A 142 -23.76 12.73 8.46
CA GLN A 142 -24.12 11.42 7.88
C GLN A 142 -24.37 11.48 6.36
N ASP A 143 -24.36 12.67 5.76
CA ASP A 143 -24.80 12.93 4.39
C ASP A 143 -23.60 12.93 3.42
N ILE A 144 -23.03 11.74 3.22
CA ILE A 144 -21.89 11.55 2.32
C ILE A 144 -22.33 11.82 0.86
N PRO A 145 -21.62 12.69 0.12
CA PRO A 145 -21.98 13.01 -1.26
C PRO A 145 -21.83 11.82 -2.20
N ASP A 146 -22.30 11.99 -3.43
CA ASP A 146 -22.23 10.96 -4.47
C ASP A 146 -20.78 10.49 -4.75
N ASN A 147 -20.67 9.26 -5.25
CA ASN A 147 -19.42 8.57 -5.55
C ASN A 147 -18.45 9.41 -6.41
N THR A 148 -18.98 10.31 -7.24
CA THR A 148 -18.20 11.23 -8.07
C THR A 148 -17.24 12.13 -7.29
N GLU A 149 -17.55 12.51 -6.06
CA GLU A 149 -16.67 13.39 -5.26
C GLU A 149 -15.54 12.66 -4.54
N TRP A 150 -15.80 11.44 -4.05
CA TRP A 150 -14.85 10.72 -3.18
C TRP A 150 -14.21 9.49 -3.83
N ASP A 151 -14.75 8.95 -4.93
CA ASP A 151 -14.17 7.78 -5.63
C ASP A 151 -13.06 8.16 -6.60
N GLN A 152 -12.21 9.10 -6.20
CA GLN A 152 -11.07 9.55 -6.98
C GLN A 152 -9.81 8.76 -6.61
N PRO A 153 -8.89 8.51 -7.57
CA PRO A 153 -7.64 7.79 -7.30
C PRO A 153 -6.77 8.44 -6.22
N GLU A 154 -6.86 9.76 -6.06
CA GLU A 154 -6.12 10.51 -5.03
C GLU A 154 -6.41 10.01 -3.61
N TYR A 155 -7.60 9.48 -3.35
CA TYR A 155 -8.02 9.00 -2.04
C TYR A 155 -7.56 7.57 -1.71
N TYR A 156 -6.81 6.92 -2.61
CA TYR A 156 -6.06 5.71 -2.25
C TYR A 156 -4.88 6.00 -1.34
N ILE A 157 -4.35 7.23 -1.40
CA ILE A 157 -3.20 7.63 -0.60
C ILE A 157 -3.72 8.07 0.78
N PRO A 158 -3.26 7.44 1.88
CA PRO A 158 -3.62 7.87 3.23
C PRO A 158 -3.37 9.37 3.42
N THR A 159 -4.34 10.05 4.04
CA THR A 159 -4.19 11.50 4.30
C THR A 159 -3.14 11.76 5.40
N TYR A 160 -2.97 10.81 6.31
CA TYR A 160 -2.01 10.87 7.41
C TYR A 160 -1.00 9.74 7.32
N GLU A 161 0.21 9.98 7.81
CA GLU A 161 1.22 8.93 7.99
C GLU A 161 0.79 7.97 9.10
N ASN A 162 1.02 6.67 8.92
CA ASN A 162 0.73 5.62 9.90
C ASN A 162 -0.74 5.59 10.36
N ASP A 163 -1.65 5.65 9.39
CA ASP A 163 -3.08 5.77 9.65
C ASP A 163 -3.71 4.47 10.15
N THR A 164 -3.66 4.26 11.47
CA THR A 164 -4.12 3.02 12.13
C THR A 164 -5.59 2.72 11.88
N LEU A 165 -6.43 3.74 11.66
CA LEU A 165 -7.86 3.53 11.38
C LEU A 165 -8.08 2.74 10.09
N LEU A 166 -7.24 2.93 9.07
CA LEU A 166 -7.43 2.28 7.78
C LEU A 166 -7.19 0.76 7.84
N PHE A 167 -6.36 0.30 8.78
CA PHE A 167 -6.10 -1.13 8.98
C PHE A 167 -7.24 -1.86 9.68
N GLY A 168 -7.98 -1.19 10.56
CA GLY A 168 -9.10 -1.79 11.28
C GLY A 168 -10.47 -1.63 10.59
N LEU A 169 -10.50 -1.33 9.29
CA LEU A 169 -11.74 -1.28 8.52
C LEU A 169 -12.27 -2.69 8.25
N PRO A 170 -13.58 -2.94 8.39
CA PRO A 170 -14.14 -4.26 8.16
C PRO A 170 -14.11 -4.63 6.68
N ASP A 171 -13.35 -5.68 6.35
CA ASP A 171 -13.33 -6.31 5.03
C ASP A 171 -14.41 -7.41 4.98
N ASP A 172 -15.50 -7.14 4.26
CA ASP A 172 -16.44 -8.20 3.91
C ASP A 172 -15.93 -8.79 2.59
N GLU A 173 -15.29 -9.97 2.65
CA GLU A 173 -14.53 -10.63 1.58
C GLU A 173 -15.31 -10.98 0.28
N ASP A 174 -16.49 -10.41 0.03
CA ASP A 174 -17.43 -10.98 -0.96
C ASP A 174 -17.43 -10.34 -2.36
N GLU A 175 -16.70 -9.25 -2.62
CA GLU A 175 -16.62 -8.69 -3.97
C GLU A 175 -15.23 -8.19 -4.37
N VAL A 176 -14.45 -9.08 -4.98
CA VAL A 176 -13.27 -8.72 -5.79
C VAL A 176 -13.72 -8.01 -7.05
N THR A 177 -14.21 -6.78 -6.91
CA THR A 177 -14.46 -5.87 -8.03
C THR A 177 -13.12 -5.31 -8.48
N VAL A 178 -12.45 -6.04 -9.37
CA VAL A 178 -11.28 -5.54 -10.10
C VAL A 178 -11.72 -4.24 -10.78
N SER A 179 -11.26 -3.10 -10.27
CA SER A 179 -11.46 -1.81 -10.92
C SER A 179 -10.91 -1.93 -12.34
N GLN A 180 -11.80 -1.89 -13.34
CA GLN A 180 -11.42 -1.96 -14.76
C GLN A 180 -10.74 -0.68 -15.25
N THR A 181 -10.28 0.21 -14.36
CA THR A 181 -9.43 1.33 -14.75
C THR A 181 -8.13 0.76 -15.31
N PRO A 182 -7.89 0.86 -16.63
CA PRO A 182 -6.65 0.36 -17.20
C PRO A 182 -5.52 1.15 -16.57
N VAL A 183 -4.61 0.43 -15.88
CA VAL A 183 -3.35 1.01 -15.40
C VAL A 183 -2.50 1.25 -16.65
N ILE A 184 -2.59 2.45 -17.20
CA ILE A 184 -1.75 2.89 -18.30
C ILE A 184 -0.44 3.34 -17.67
N ALA A 185 0.60 2.52 -17.81
CA ALA A 185 1.95 2.94 -17.45
C ALA A 185 2.31 4.19 -18.25
N GLU A 186 2.85 5.20 -17.59
CA GLU A 186 3.42 6.35 -18.28
C GLU A 186 4.49 5.86 -19.26
N GLU A 187 4.37 6.24 -20.54
CA GLU A 187 5.38 5.94 -21.54
C GLU A 187 6.66 6.72 -21.23
N THR A 188 7.48 6.16 -20.35
CA THR A 188 8.85 6.62 -20.16
C THR A 188 9.60 6.27 -21.44
N LYS A 189 9.86 7.29 -22.27
CA LYS A 189 10.76 7.18 -23.43
C LYS A 189 12.19 6.95 -22.94
N VAL A 190 12.47 5.73 -22.50
CA VAL A 190 13.83 5.30 -22.21
C VAL A 190 14.47 4.94 -23.54
N ASP A 191 15.51 5.68 -23.92
CA ASP A 191 16.26 5.39 -25.14
C ASP A 191 17.16 4.17 -24.88
N ILE A 192 16.63 2.97 -25.13
CA ILE A 192 17.31 1.68 -24.91
C ILE A 192 18.32 1.43 -26.05
N GLN A 193 19.21 2.38 -26.32
CA GLN A 193 20.23 2.23 -27.36
C GLN A 193 21.37 1.30 -26.92
N ASN A 194 21.58 1.15 -25.61
CA ASN A 194 22.72 0.42 -25.04
C ASN A 194 22.32 -0.84 -24.26
N SER A 195 21.19 -1.48 -24.59
CA SER A 195 20.86 -2.75 -23.94
C SER A 195 21.77 -3.87 -24.42
N ILE A 196 22.47 -4.49 -23.48
CA ILE A 196 23.27 -5.71 -23.64
C ILE A 196 22.44 -6.84 -24.27
N LEU A 197 21.11 -6.81 -24.09
CA LEU A 197 20.19 -7.81 -24.66
C LEU A 197 20.01 -7.68 -26.18
N ARG A 198 20.45 -6.58 -26.80
CA ARG A 198 20.50 -6.39 -28.26
C ARG A 198 21.83 -6.83 -28.88
N ASP A 199 22.85 -7.12 -28.06
CA ASP A 199 24.14 -7.60 -28.54
C ASP A 199 24.02 -9.04 -29.09
N VAL A 200 24.30 -9.18 -30.38
CA VAL A 200 24.20 -10.42 -31.14
C VAL A 200 25.21 -11.47 -30.65
N HIS A 201 26.40 -11.04 -30.23
CA HIS A 201 27.42 -11.94 -29.70
C HIS A 201 27.01 -12.52 -28.35
N ILE A 202 26.47 -11.69 -27.46
CA ILE A 202 25.95 -12.15 -26.16
C ILE A 202 24.79 -13.13 -26.37
N ARG A 203 23.83 -12.81 -27.26
CA ARG A 203 22.70 -13.71 -27.57
C ARG A 203 23.15 -15.07 -28.07
N SER A 204 24.15 -15.11 -28.94
CA SER A 204 24.68 -16.36 -29.49
C SER A 204 25.39 -17.21 -28.41
N SER A 205 26.08 -16.56 -27.46
CA SER A 205 26.75 -17.24 -26.34
C SER A 205 25.77 -17.86 -25.32
N LEU A 206 24.53 -17.34 -25.25
CA LEU A 206 23.46 -17.86 -24.40
C LEU A 206 22.67 -19.01 -25.04
N SER A 207 22.93 -19.32 -26.32
CA SER A 207 22.22 -20.35 -27.09
C SER A 207 22.96 -21.68 -27.24
N VAL A 208 24.06 -21.88 -26.53
CA VAL A 208 24.80 -23.15 -26.61
C VAL A 208 24.05 -24.22 -25.80
N THR A 209 23.48 -25.19 -26.52
CA THR A 209 23.11 -26.53 -26.04
C THR A 209 24.33 -27.31 -25.57
#